data_AF-A0A2V9GU13-F1
#
_entry.id   AF-A0A2V9GU13-F1
#
_cell.length_a   1.000
_cell.length_b   1.000
_cell.length_c   1.000
_cell.angle_alpha   90.00
_cell.angle_beta   90.00
_cell.angle_gamma   90.00
#
_symmetry.space_group_name_H-M   'P 1'
#
loop_
_entity.id
_entity.type
_entity.pdbx_description
1 polymer ?
#
loop_
_entity_poly.entity_id
_entity_poly.type
_entity_poly.pdbx_seq_one_letter_code
_entity_poly.pdbx_strand_id
1 'polypeptide(L)'
;MEEASAQAHVHAPPEGFLRKYVFSLDHKVIGKQYYALALLAVSMGMVLSWLMRFHLVWPTTRIPGLELLSKAGAPGGVITPEYYLSLLTMHGTLMVFFVLTNAPFAAFGNYFLPIQIGAEDMAFPRFNMVSFWTTLVAFLVLILAFAVPDGPPISGWTSYAPLSAVGKDAGPGMGWGMNLWGISIAIFCIGSLLGALNFIATTLDLRAKGMTLMRMPICTWAWFITSCIALLAFAVLLPACILLILDRTAGTSFFIPSGLVVSDRLQPHSGGSPLLWQHLFWFFGHPEVYIAILPSMGIVSHILINSMRKPLLSARVIIYSMMSIGFLSWMVWGHHMFVSGMNPFSSLLFSFPTLTITIPATIMTLIWLGSLYGANIRINAASLFALGFISMFVSGGVSGFFLAQPSIDIVLHATYFVVGHFHMVMGVASIYGVFAGTYFWFGKMTGRMMNETLGQLHFWLTFIGTYCIFMPFHYLGLVGNVRRYSSFVDDLIYSRYKGAPAPENPWNGTTLEWSVPSPPPWNNFGGKHPVIYHDPYQYDVKGSKGDYIMQDSPESSAG
;
A
#
# COMPACT_ATOMS: atom_id res chain seq x y z
N MET A 1 23.34 -46.13 -12.83
CA MET A 1 23.33 -44.67 -13.11
C MET A 1 23.04 -43.92 -11.80
N GLU A 2 23.74 -44.29 -10.73
CA GLU A 2 23.25 -44.13 -9.34
C GLU A 2 24.27 -43.41 -8.43
N GLU A 3 25.35 -42.84 -8.98
CA GLU A 3 26.41 -42.16 -8.21
C GLU A 3 26.59 -40.67 -8.56
N ALA A 4 25.82 -40.11 -9.50
CA ALA A 4 26.00 -38.74 -9.96
C ALA A 4 25.16 -37.67 -9.21
N SER A 5 24.28 -38.05 -8.26
CA SER A 5 23.27 -37.11 -7.71
C SER A 5 23.54 -36.58 -6.30
N ALA A 6 24.76 -36.65 -5.77
CA ALA A 6 24.99 -36.33 -4.35
C ALA A 6 26.26 -35.54 -4.03
N GLN A 7 26.75 -34.69 -4.93
CA GLN A 7 27.49 -33.52 -4.49
C GLN A 7 26.48 -32.39 -4.29
N ALA A 8 25.91 -32.32 -3.09
CA ALA A 8 25.30 -31.08 -2.62
C ALA A 8 26.29 -29.93 -2.89
N HIS A 9 25.80 -28.79 -3.34
CA HIS A 9 26.63 -27.60 -3.59
C HIS A 9 27.17 -27.03 -2.27
N VAL A 10 28.09 -27.76 -1.65
CA VAL A 10 28.74 -27.37 -0.40
C VAL A 10 29.76 -26.29 -0.75
N HIS A 11 29.43 -25.05 -0.42
CA HIS A 11 30.41 -23.98 -0.48
C HIS A 11 31.30 -24.04 0.76
N ALA A 12 32.61 -23.79 0.56
CA ALA A 12 33.56 -23.76 1.66
C ALA A 12 33.13 -22.73 2.73
N PRO A 13 33.46 -22.96 4.01
CA PRO A 13 33.19 -22.00 5.08
C PRO A 13 33.69 -20.60 4.71
N PRO A 14 32.92 -19.53 4.99
CA PRO A 14 33.33 -18.19 4.61
C PRO A 14 34.55 -17.73 5.43
N GLU A 15 35.62 -17.35 4.74
CA GLU A 15 36.81 -16.75 5.33
C GLU A 15 36.73 -15.21 5.30
N GLY A 16 37.04 -14.59 6.44
CA GLY A 16 37.04 -13.13 6.57
C GLY A 16 35.65 -12.50 6.76
N PHE A 17 35.64 -11.25 7.24
CA PHE A 17 34.40 -10.54 7.60
C PHE A 17 33.48 -10.29 6.39
N LEU A 18 34.06 -9.85 5.26
CA LEU A 18 33.30 -9.50 4.05
C LEU A 18 32.52 -10.71 3.50
N ARG A 19 33.17 -11.86 3.38
CA ARG A 19 32.53 -13.08 2.87
C ARG A 19 31.54 -13.68 3.85
N LYS A 20 31.72 -13.44 5.15
CA LYS A 20 30.83 -13.96 6.19
C LYS A 20 29.55 -13.14 6.35
N TYR A 21 29.62 -11.81 6.28
CA TYR A 21 28.51 -10.94 6.67
C TYR A 21 28.01 -9.96 5.59
N VAL A 22 28.83 -9.64 4.59
CA VAL A 22 28.49 -8.65 3.55
C VAL A 22 28.13 -9.38 2.26
N PHE A 23 29.11 -9.99 1.61
CA PHE A 23 28.91 -10.79 0.39
C PHE A 23 28.83 -12.27 0.75
N SER A 24 27.89 -12.63 1.63
CA SER A 24 27.72 -14.01 2.09
C SER A 24 26.96 -14.85 1.09
N LEU A 25 27.31 -16.14 0.98
CA LEU A 25 26.50 -17.14 0.29
C LEU A 25 25.52 -17.85 1.21
N ASP A 26 25.73 -17.77 2.52
CA ASP A 26 24.91 -18.47 3.50
C ASP A 26 23.50 -17.87 3.51
N HIS A 27 22.51 -18.68 3.12
CA HIS A 27 21.08 -18.32 3.15
C HIS A 27 20.60 -17.75 4.49
N LYS A 28 21.21 -18.14 5.62
CA LYS A 28 20.88 -17.62 6.97
C LYS A 28 21.33 -16.17 7.12
N VAL A 29 22.50 -15.83 6.59
CA VAL A 29 23.01 -14.45 6.62
C VAL A 29 22.19 -13.60 5.66
N ILE A 30 21.93 -14.08 4.45
CA ILE A 30 21.10 -13.39 3.45
C ILE A 30 19.67 -13.16 3.99
N GLY A 31 19.06 -14.15 4.64
CA GLY A 31 17.76 -13.99 5.30
C GLY A 31 17.76 -12.88 6.36
N LYS A 32 18.82 -12.79 7.18
CA LYS A 32 18.98 -11.69 8.15
C LYS A 32 19.22 -10.33 7.48
N GLN A 33 19.92 -10.30 6.35
CA GLN A 33 20.13 -9.09 5.57
C GLN A 33 18.80 -8.56 5.00
N TYR A 34 17.97 -9.42 4.41
CA TYR A 34 16.61 -9.06 3.99
C TYR A 34 15.75 -8.59 5.15
N TYR A 35 15.84 -9.25 6.31
CA TYR A 35 15.10 -8.85 7.51
C TYR A 35 15.53 -7.45 8.00
N ALA A 36 16.84 -7.17 8.03
CA ALA A 36 17.37 -5.87 8.41
C ALA A 36 16.96 -4.77 7.42
N LEU A 37 16.98 -5.06 6.11
CA LEU A 37 16.48 -4.12 5.10
C LEU A 37 15.00 -3.82 5.29
N ALA A 38 14.18 -4.83 5.56
CA ALA A 38 12.75 -4.64 5.83
C ALA A 38 12.51 -3.84 7.12
N LEU A 39 13.32 -4.05 8.17
CA LEU A 39 13.26 -3.25 9.39
C LEU A 39 13.62 -1.77 9.16
N LEU A 40 14.62 -1.51 8.32
CA LEU A 40 14.97 -0.14 7.93
C LEU A 40 13.83 0.50 7.13
N ALA A 41 13.33 -0.20 6.12
CA ALA A 41 12.26 0.28 5.24
C ALA A 41 10.95 0.55 6.01
N VAL A 42 10.56 -0.33 6.93
CA VAL A 42 9.34 -0.12 7.74
C VAL A 42 9.54 1.05 8.70
N SER A 43 10.73 1.20 9.30
CA SER A 43 11.01 2.34 10.20
C SER A 43 10.85 3.67 9.46
N MET A 44 11.42 3.77 8.25
CA MET A 44 11.23 4.94 7.39
C MET A 44 9.77 5.11 6.99
N GLY A 45 9.11 4.05 6.51
CA GLY A 45 7.71 4.08 6.13
C GLY A 45 6.79 4.55 7.27
N MET A 46 7.05 4.14 8.51
CA MET A 46 6.28 4.58 9.69
C MET A 46 6.51 6.05 10.01
N VAL A 47 7.74 6.56 9.90
CA VAL A 47 8.01 8.00 10.05
C VAL A 47 7.24 8.81 9.01
N LEU A 48 7.25 8.39 7.73
CA LEU A 48 6.46 9.04 6.68
C LEU A 48 4.96 8.99 7.00
N SER A 49 4.46 7.86 7.53
CA SER A 49 3.07 7.70 7.96
C SER A 49 2.67 8.66 9.07
N TRP A 50 3.54 8.84 10.06
CA TRP A 50 3.32 9.78 11.16
C TRP A 50 3.30 11.23 10.67
N LEU A 51 4.21 11.61 9.77
CA LEU A 51 4.21 12.94 9.16
C LEU A 51 2.91 13.21 8.39
N MET A 52 2.45 12.24 7.58
CA MET A 52 1.17 12.35 6.88
C MET A 52 -0.01 12.52 7.84
N ARG A 53 -0.07 11.71 8.91
CA ARG A 53 -1.16 11.76 9.89
C ARG A 53 -1.15 13.05 10.69
N PHE A 54 0.03 13.52 11.07
CA PHE A 54 0.18 14.82 11.72
C PHE A 54 -0.31 15.95 10.82
N HIS A 55 0.09 15.95 9.54
CA HIS A 55 -0.36 16.94 8.56
C HIS A 55 -1.89 16.92 8.37
N LEU A 56 -2.50 15.74 8.27
CA LEU A 56 -3.96 15.64 8.11
C LEU A 56 -4.74 16.24 9.28
N VAL A 57 -4.20 16.20 10.50
CA VAL A 57 -4.84 16.78 11.68
C VAL A 57 -4.51 18.27 11.82
N TRP A 58 -3.27 18.66 11.47
CA TRP A 58 -2.76 20.01 11.64
C TRP A 58 -2.01 20.49 10.39
N PRO A 59 -2.73 20.83 9.30
CA PRO A 59 -2.11 21.05 7.99
C PRO A 59 -1.20 22.28 7.94
N THR A 60 -1.47 23.30 8.76
CA THR A 60 -0.72 24.55 8.81
C THR A 60 0.35 24.59 9.90
N THR A 61 0.47 23.53 10.71
CA THR A 61 1.42 23.52 11.83
C THR A 61 2.84 23.29 11.37
N ARG A 62 3.74 24.17 11.82
CA ARG A 62 5.18 24.06 11.59
C ARG A 62 5.76 22.89 12.39
N ILE A 63 6.54 22.04 11.71
CA ILE A 63 7.36 20.99 12.31
C ILE A 63 8.83 21.47 12.30
N PRO A 64 9.43 21.76 13.47
CA PRO A 64 10.82 22.21 13.54
C PRO A 64 11.80 21.22 12.90
N GLY A 65 12.73 21.73 12.09
CA GLY A 65 13.77 20.93 11.44
C GLY A 65 13.33 20.17 10.18
N LEU A 66 12.03 20.10 9.86
CA LEU A 66 11.55 19.41 8.65
C LEU A 66 12.03 20.09 7.36
N GLU A 67 12.18 21.41 7.38
CA GLU A 67 12.74 22.20 6.27
C GLU A 67 14.20 21.81 5.92
N LEU A 68 14.94 21.21 6.87
CA LEU A 68 16.28 20.69 6.63
C LEU A 68 16.27 19.39 5.84
N LEU A 69 15.19 18.60 5.97
CA LEU A 69 14.99 17.34 5.25
C LEU A 69 14.43 17.58 3.84
N SER A 70 13.57 18.58 3.68
CA SER A 70 13.04 18.97 2.37
C SER A 70 12.69 20.45 2.36
N LYS A 71 13.57 21.29 1.79
CA LYS A 71 13.32 22.73 1.66
C LYS A 71 12.14 23.03 0.74
N ALA A 72 12.02 22.28 -0.35
CA ALA A 72 10.94 22.44 -1.32
C ALA A 72 9.61 21.87 -0.81
N GLY A 73 9.66 20.74 -0.10
CA GLY A 73 8.45 20.06 0.37
C GLY A 73 7.92 20.54 1.72
N ALA A 74 8.75 21.18 2.53
CA ALA A 74 8.34 21.74 3.81
C ALA A 74 8.93 23.14 4.06
N PRO A 75 8.63 24.14 3.21
CA PRO A 75 9.15 25.49 3.39
C PRO A 75 8.71 26.06 4.74
N GLY A 76 9.66 26.61 5.51
CA GLY A 76 9.41 27.08 6.87
C GLY A 76 9.01 25.98 7.86
N GLY A 77 9.15 24.71 7.49
CA GLY A 77 8.74 23.54 8.28
C GLY A 77 7.27 23.14 8.14
N VAL A 78 6.52 23.71 7.18
CA VAL A 78 5.11 23.35 6.93
C VAL A 78 5.01 22.50 5.68
N ILE A 79 4.43 21.29 5.79
CA ILE A 79 4.29 20.32 4.68
C ILE A 79 3.38 20.90 3.59
N THR A 80 3.86 20.93 2.34
CA THR A 80 3.02 21.31 1.18
C THR A 80 2.12 20.15 0.73
N PRO A 81 1.02 20.43 0.01
CA PRO A 81 0.17 19.38 -0.57
C PRO A 81 0.94 18.38 -1.44
N GLU A 82 1.91 18.84 -2.22
CA GLU A 82 2.73 18.00 -3.09
C GLU A 82 3.65 17.12 -2.25
N TYR A 83 4.26 17.66 -1.19
CA TYR A 83 5.09 16.85 -0.31
C TYR A 83 4.27 15.82 0.47
N TYR A 84 3.04 16.14 0.89
CA TYR A 84 2.13 15.14 1.43
C TYR A 84 1.90 13.97 0.46
N LEU A 85 1.69 14.26 -0.84
CA LEU A 85 1.60 13.23 -1.87
C LEU A 85 2.92 12.46 -2.05
N SER A 86 4.07 13.12 -1.94
CA SER A 86 5.38 12.44 -1.95
C SER A 86 5.52 11.49 -0.76
N LEU A 87 5.17 11.93 0.45
CA LEU A 87 5.21 11.09 1.66
C LEU A 87 4.31 9.86 1.50
N LEU A 88 3.11 10.05 0.94
CA LEU A 88 2.17 8.96 0.65
C LEU A 88 2.71 7.97 -0.38
N THR A 89 3.29 8.49 -1.46
CA THR A 89 3.88 7.68 -2.53
C THR A 89 5.01 6.84 -1.98
N MET A 90 5.94 7.46 -1.27
CA MET A 90 7.12 6.79 -0.71
C MET A 90 6.74 5.82 0.41
N HIS A 91 5.79 6.17 1.29
CA HIS A 91 5.26 5.25 2.30
C HIS A 91 4.70 3.98 1.65
N GLY A 92 3.78 4.13 0.69
CA GLY A 92 3.17 2.98 0.02
C GLY A 92 4.20 2.10 -0.70
N THR A 93 5.15 2.72 -1.41
CA THR A 93 6.21 1.99 -2.12
C THR A 93 7.15 1.25 -1.15
N LEU A 94 7.58 1.89 -0.07
CA LEU A 94 8.43 1.24 0.94
C LEU A 94 7.71 0.06 1.59
N MET A 95 6.45 0.23 1.98
CA MET A 95 5.69 -0.81 2.67
C MET A 95 5.42 -2.01 1.75
N VAL A 96 4.96 -1.79 0.52
CA VAL A 96 4.63 -2.92 -0.38
C VAL A 96 5.90 -3.66 -0.79
N PHE A 97 6.84 -2.98 -1.45
CA PHE A 97 7.98 -3.64 -2.07
C PHE A 97 9.10 -4.01 -1.08
N PHE A 98 9.41 -3.12 -0.13
CA PHE A 98 10.60 -3.30 0.71
C PHE A 98 10.31 -3.87 2.10
N VAL A 99 9.04 -3.97 2.51
CA VAL A 99 8.62 -4.58 3.77
C VAL A 99 7.81 -5.85 3.52
N LEU A 100 6.69 -5.75 2.80
CA LEU A 100 5.72 -6.82 2.67
C LEU A 100 6.15 -7.91 1.68
N THR A 101 6.91 -7.59 0.64
CA THR A 101 7.61 -8.61 -0.15
C THR A 101 8.84 -9.16 0.59
N ASN A 102 9.62 -8.30 1.26
CA ASN A 102 10.92 -8.70 1.78
C ASN A 102 10.85 -9.51 3.08
N ALA A 103 10.10 -9.07 4.10
CA ALA A 103 10.13 -9.74 5.41
C ALA A 103 9.47 -11.13 5.41
N PRO A 104 8.19 -11.28 5.03
CA PRO A 104 7.50 -12.57 5.15
C PRO A 104 7.96 -13.58 4.09
N PHE A 105 8.33 -13.13 2.88
CA PHE A 105 8.82 -13.99 1.81
C PHE A 105 10.35 -14.08 1.78
N ALA A 106 11.07 -13.01 1.39
CA ALA A 106 12.51 -13.10 1.15
C ALA A 106 13.33 -13.41 2.41
N ALA A 107 13.05 -12.78 3.55
CA ALA A 107 13.83 -12.93 4.77
C ALA A 107 13.59 -14.29 5.44
N PHE A 108 12.35 -14.57 5.82
CA PHE A 108 12.02 -15.85 6.46
C PHE A 108 12.16 -17.03 5.53
N GLY A 109 11.79 -16.87 4.26
CA GLY A 109 11.96 -17.90 3.25
C GLY A 109 13.43 -18.28 3.07
N ASN A 110 14.34 -17.30 2.91
CA ASN A 110 15.77 -17.61 2.81
C ASN A 110 16.29 -18.31 4.06
N TYR A 111 15.89 -17.84 5.24
CA TYR A 111 16.41 -18.41 6.48
C TYR A 111 15.90 -19.84 6.72
N PHE A 112 14.59 -20.06 6.58
CA PHE A 112 13.93 -21.26 7.08
C PHE A 112 13.59 -22.29 6.02
N LEU A 113 13.39 -21.92 4.75
CA LEU A 113 13.00 -22.88 3.71
C LEU A 113 14.04 -24.00 3.56
N PRO A 114 15.35 -23.72 3.36
CA PRO A 114 16.36 -24.78 3.23
C PRO A 114 16.39 -25.70 4.46
N ILE A 115 16.35 -25.11 5.65
CA ILE A 115 16.35 -25.85 6.93
C ILE A 115 15.15 -26.78 7.02
N GLN A 116 13.96 -26.30 6.65
CA GLN A 116 12.71 -27.05 6.76
C GLN A 116 12.58 -28.16 5.73
N ILE A 117 13.25 -28.06 4.58
CA ILE A 117 13.31 -29.13 3.59
C ILE A 117 14.52 -30.07 3.77
N GLY A 118 15.42 -29.76 4.71
CA GLY A 118 16.62 -30.53 4.98
C GLY A 118 17.75 -30.32 3.97
N ALA A 119 17.77 -29.16 3.30
CA ALA A 119 18.84 -28.74 2.41
C ALA A 119 19.96 -28.01 3.18
N GLU A 120 21.20 -28.12 2.70
CA GLU A 120 22.34 -27.42 3.30
C GLU A 120 22.33 -25.91 3.01
N ASP A 121 21.89 -25.52 1.81
CA ASP A 121 21.76 -24.14 1.35
C ASP A 121 20.68 -24.05 0.24
N MET A 122 20.51 -22.87 -0.36
CA MET A 122 19.69 -22.66 -1.56
C MET A 122 20.34 -23.28 -2.80
N ALA A 123 19.55 -23.57 -3.85
CA ALA A 123 20.02 -24.15 -5.11
C ALA A 123 21.11 -23.33 -5.81
N PHE A 124 20.99 -22.00 -5.77
CA PHE A 124 21.93 -21.07 -6.37
C PHE A 124 22.39 -20.01 -5.36
N PRO A 125 23.34 -20.31 -4.45
CA PRO A 125 23.72 -19.38 -3.38
C PRO A 125 24.28 -18.04 -3.88
N ARG A 126 24.97 -18.05 -5.04
CA ARG A 126 25.42 -16.79 -5.69
C ARG A 126 24.26 -15.95 -6.21
N PHE A 127 23.26 -16.57 -6.84
CA PHE A 127 22.06 -15.84 -7.27
C PHE A 127 21.31 -15.30 -6.07
N ASN A 128 21.30 -16.04 -4.96
CA ASN A 128 20.69 -15.59 -3.71
C ASN A 128 21.34 -14.31 -3.17
N MET A 129 22.68 -14.30 -3.13
CA MET A 129 23.44 -13.12 -2.71
C MET A 129 23.19 -11.94 -3.65
N VAL A 130 23.26 -12.15 -4.97
CA VAL A 130 23.01 -11.10 -5.98
C VAL A 130 21.58 -10.56 -5.87
N SER A 131 20.60 -11.42 -5.65
CA SER A 131 19.20 -11.04 -5.40
C SER A 131 19.10 -10.02 -4.27
N PHE A 132 19.72 -10.30 -3.11
CA PHE A 132 19.71 -9.35 -1.98
C PHE A 132 20.37 -8.02 -2.33
N TRP A 133 21.58 -8.04 -2.89
CA TRP A 133 22.30 -6.81 -3.23
C TRP A 133 21.58 -5.98 -4.29
N THR A 134 20.92 -6.63 -5.25
CA THR A 134 20.08 -5.97 -6.25
C THR A 134 18.88 -5.29 -5.59
N THR A 135 18.21 -5.97 -4.66
CA THR A 135 17.13 -5.37 -3.85
C THR A 135 17.62 -4.20 -2.99
N LEU A 136 18.82 -4.29 -2.40
CA LEU A 136 19.40 -3.19 -1.63
C LEU A 136 19.71 -1.99 -2.53
N VAL A 137 20.26 -2.20 -3.73
CA VAL A 137 20.49 -1.13 -4.70
C VAL A 137 19.17 -0.47 -5.09
N ALA A 138 18.11 -1.25 -5.35
CA ALA A 138 16.77 -0.70 -5.60
C ALA A 138 16.31 0.21 -4.45
N PHE A 139 16.44 -0.26 -3.20
CA PHE A 139 16.09 0.53 -2.02
C PHE A 139 16.88 1.85 -1.96
N LEU A 140 18.20 1.80 -2.16
CA LEU A 140 19.03 3.00 -2.14
C LEU A 140 18.65 3.98 -3.25
N VAL A 141 18.38 3.49 -4.46
CA VAL A 141 17.90 4.32 -5.57
C VAL A 141 16.57 4.99 -5.24
N LEU A 142 15.65 4.28 -4.57
CA LEU A 142 14.40 4.87 -4.10
C LEU A 142 14.66 5.99 -3.08
N ILE A 143 15.55 5.77 -2.10
CA ILE A 143 15.85 6.77 -1.08
C ILE A 143 16.54 8.01 -1.66
N LEU A 144 17.33 7.85 -2.73
CA LEU A 144 17.91 8.99 -3.45
C LEU A 144 16.84 9.95 -4.02
N ALA A 145 15.60 9.50 -4.22
CA ALA A 145 14.50 10.38 -4.62
C ALA A 145 14.17 11.47 -3.57
N PHE A 146 14.55 11.30 -2.30
CA PHE A 146 14.44 12.38 -1.32
C PHE A 146 15.51 13.46 -1.46
N ALA A 147 16.63 13.14 -2.14
CA ALA A 147 17.78 14.04 -2.27
C ALA A 147 17.77 14.89 -3.54
N VAL A 148 16.84 14.64 -4.47
CA VAL A 148 16.74 15.44 -5.71
C VAL A 148 16.03 16.78 -5.45
N PRO A 149 16.37 17.85 -6.18
CA PRO A 149 15.83 19.20 -5.90
C PRO A 149 14.31 19.30 -5.90
N ASP A 150 13.65 18.60 -6.82
CA ASP A 150 12.18 18.62 -6.97
C ASP A 150 11.48 17.65 -5.99
N GLY A 151 12.24 16.90 -5.19
CA GLY A 151 11.73 15.93 -4.23
C GLY A 151 11.28 14.58 -4.81
N PRO A 152 10.69 13.73 -3.96
CA PRO A 152 10.22 12.39 -4.34
C PRO A 152 8.95 12.42 -5.20
N PRO A 153 8.62 11.34 -5.92
CA PRO A 153 7.45 11.27 -6.80
C PRO A 153 6.12 11.48 -6.04
N ILE A 154 5.14 12.09 -6.71
CA ILE A 154 3.82 12.43 -6.14
C ILE A 154 2.66 11.59 -6.71
N SER A 155 2.94 10.58 -7.54
CA SER A 155 1.92 9.81 -8.29
C SER A 155 1.24 8.67 -7.52
N GLY A 156 1.49 8.55 -6.22
CA GLY A 156 1.11 7.39 -5.40
C GLY A 156 1.92 6.15 -5.76
N TRP A 157 1.91 5.12 -4.89
CA TRP A 157 2.68 3.88 -5.13
C TRP A 157 2.26 3.11 -6.40
N THR A 158 1.08 3.42 -6.94
CA THR A 158 0.56 2.85 -8.19
C THR A 158 1.06 3.57 -9.44
N SER A 159 1.63 4.77 -9.30
CA SER A 159 2.26 5.57 -10.34
C SER A 159 1.50 5.59 -11.68
N TYR A 160 0.21 5.91 -11.64
CA TYR A 160 -0.64 5.86 -12.82
C TYR A 160 -0.18 6.82 -13.92
N ALA A 161 -0.14 6.32 -15.16
CA ALA A 161 -0.12 7.15 -16.35
C ALA A 161 -1.50 7.80 -16.58
N PRO A 162 -1.57 8.99 -17.21
CA PRO A 162 -0.45 9.71 -17.83
C PRO A 162 0.39 10.51 -16.84
N LEU A 163 -0.07 10.73 -15.60
CA LEU A 163 0.60 11.57 -14.60
C LEU A 163 2.07 11.16 -14.40
N SER A 164 2.33 9.86 -14.27
CA SER A 164 3.67 9.31 -14.10
C SER A 164 4.55 9.34 -15.35
N ALA A 165 3.99 9.55 -16.54
CA ALA A 165 4.70 9.46 -17.81
C ALA A 165 5.13 10.83 -18.38
N VAL A 166 4.39 11.90 -18.09
CA VAL A 166 4.60 13.25 -18.68
C VAL A 166 5.72 14.09 -18.04
N GLY A 167 6.56 13.48 -17.20
CA GLY A 167 7.74 14.14 -16.64
C GLY A 167 7.40 15.36 -15.76
N LYS A 168 8.22 16.41 -15.87
CA LYS A 168 8.13 17.63 -15.05
C LYS A 168 6.82 18.42 -15.22
N ASP A 169 6.10 18.21 -16.32
CA ASP A 169 4.86 18.94 -16.60
C ASP A 169 3.74 18.55 -15.62
N ALA A 170 3.83 17.37 -15.00
CA ALA A 170 2.90 16.88 -13.97
C ALA A 170 3.11 17.49 -12.57
N GLY A 171 4.17 18.28 -12.35
CA GLY A 171 4.43 18.96 -11.07
C GLY A 171 5.72 18.53 -10.36
N PRO A 172 5.98 19.08 -9.16
CA PRO A 172 7.20 18.80 -8.40
C PRO A 172 7.29 17.32 -8.02
N GLY A 173 8.49 16.75 -8.09
CA GLY A 173 8.75 15.33 -7.88
C GLY A 173 8.55 14.45 -9.12
N MET A 174 7.88 14.95 -10.16
CA MET A 174 7.58 14.19 -11.39
C MET A 174 8.71 14.22 -12.43
N GLY A 175 9.77 14.99 -12.20
CA GLY A 175 11.04 14.91 -12.91
C GLY A 175 11.90 13.74 -12.45
N TRP A 176 13.06 14.01 -11.85
CA TRP A 176 13.99 12.96 -11.41
C TRP A 176 13.45 12.07 -10.30
N GLY A 177 12.59 12.57 -9.39
CA GLY A 177 11.98 11.74 -8.34
C GLY A 177 11.23 10.54 -8.91
N MET A 178 10.38 10.78 -9.91
CA MET A 178 9.65 9.73 -10.62
C MET A 178 10.55 8.84 -11.51
N ASN A 179 11.63 9.37 -12.09
CA ASN A 179 12.63 8.54 -12.79
C ASN A 179 13.31 7.55 -11.82
N LEU A 180 13.77 8.04 -10.67
CA LEU A 180 14.42 7.21 -9.65
C LEU A 180 13.46 6.16 -9.09
N TRP A 181 12.18 6.50 -8.92
CA TRP A 181 11.16 5.51 -8.58
C TRP A 181 11.05 4.40 -9.63
N GLY A 182 10.91 4.76 -10.92
CA GLY A 182 10.82 3.78 -12.01
C GLY A 182 12.06 2.88 -12.10
N ILE A 183 13.25 3.47 -12.00
CA ILE A 183 14.53 2.74 -12.00
C ILE A 183 14.63 1.82 -10.78
N SER A 184 14.29 2.31 -9.59
CA SER A 184 14.26 1.51 -8.36
C SER A 184 13.38 0.28 -8.53
N ILE A 185 12.13 0.46 -8.96
CA ILE A 185 11.19 -0.66 -9.09
C ILE A 185 11.65 -1.65 -10.16
N ALA A 186 12.21 -1.19 -11.29
CA ALA A 186 12.79 -2.07 -12.28
C ALA A 186 13.95 -2.91 -11.71
N ILE A 187 14.87 -2.30 -10.96
CA ILE A 187 15.96 -3.02 -10.29
C ILE A 187 15.41 -4.01 -9.26
N PHE A 188 14.38 -3.61 -8.49
CA PHE A 188 13.72 -4.47 -7.52
C PHE A 188 13.15 -5.73 -8.20
N CYS A 189 12.48 -5.59 -9.34
CA CYS A 189 11.95 -6.72 -10.10
C CYS A 189 13.05 -7.72 -10.48
N ILE A 190 14.23 -7.25 -10.90
CA ILE A 190 15.36 -8.12 -11.26
C ILE A 190 15.80 -8.94 -10.03
N GLY A 191 15.95 -8.30 -8.86
CA GLY A 191 16.26 -9.00 -7.61
C GLY A 191 15.20 -10.04 -7.28
N SER A 192 13.93 -9.66 -7.32
CA SER A 192 12.81 -10.56 -7.00
C SER A 192 12.69 -11.75 -7.95
N LEU A 193 12.98 -11.58 -9.24
CA LEU A 193 13.00 -12.68 -10.23
C LEU A 193 14.10 -13.70 -9.93
N LEU A 194 15.32 -13.24 -9.60
CA LEU A 194 16.43 -14.10 -9.19
C LEU A 194 16.09 -14.89 -7.92
N GLY A 195 15.50 -14.21 -6.92
CA GLY A 195 15.03 -14.83 -5.70
C GLY A 195 13.97 -15.90 -5.96
N ALA A 196 12.93 -15.56 -6.73
CA ALA A 196 11.84 -16.48 -7.06
C ALA A 196 12.33 -17.78 -7.73
N LEU A 197 13.19 -17.67 -8.75
CA LEU A 197 13.78 -18.84 -9.42
C LEU A 197 14.56 -19.73 -8.44
N ASN A 198 15.36 -19.10 -7.57
CA ASN A 198 16.17 -19.82 -6.61
C ASN A 198 15.30 -20.56 -5.58
N PHE A 199 14.22 -19.95 -5.10
CA PHE A 199 13.26 -20.59 -4.20
C PHE A 199 12.57 -21.80 -4.82
N ILE A 200 12.15 -21.69 -6.09
CA ILE A 200 11.51 -22.78 -6.83
C ILE A 200 12.48 -23.96 -6.95
N ALA A 201 13.69 -23.73 -7.48
CA ALA A 201 14.71 -24.76 -7.64
C ALA A 201 15.09 -25.41 -6.31
N THR A 202 15.33 -24.60 -5.26
CA THR A 202 15.64 -25.10 -3.91
C THR A 202 14.53 -26.02 -3.41
N THR A 203 13.28 -25.61 -3.54
CA THR A 203 12.14 -26.37 -3.05
C THR A 203 11.97 -27.68 -3.81
N LEU A 204 12.19 -27.70 -5.12
CA LEU A 204 11.95 -28.87 -5.97
C LEU A 204 13.09 -29.88 -5.92
N ASP A 205 14.34 -29.41 -5.94
CA ASP A 205 15.49 -30.27 -6.22
C ASP A 205 16.29 -30.64 -4.97
N LEU A 206 16.24 -29.84 -3.89
CA LEU A 206 17.11 -30.01 -2.72
C LEU A 206 16.42 -30.61 -1.49
N ARG A 207 15.18 -31.12 -1.62
CA ARG A 207 14.49 -31.78 -0.49
C ARG A 207 15.24 -33.02 -0.03
N ALA A 208 15.28 -33.23 1.28
CA ALA A 208 15.82 -34.44 1.87
C ALA A 208 15.09 -35.71 1.38
N LYS A 209 15.84 -36.79 1.20
CA LYS A 209 15.31 -38.09 0.77
C LYS A 209 14.14 -38.52 1.66
N GLY A 210 13.02 -38.89 1.03
CA GLY A 210 11.79 -39.29 1.72
C GLY A 210 10.78 -38.16 1.98
N MET A 211 11.16 -36.90 1.75
CA MET A 211 10.24 -35.76 1.78
C MET A 211 9.56 -35.56 0.43
N THR A 212 8.38 -36.19 0.26
CA THR A 212 7.50 -35.88 -0.89
C THR A 212 6.95 -34.46 -0.76
N LEU A 213 6.42 -33.90 -1.86
CA LEU A 213 5.78 -32.57 -1.86
C LEU A 213 4.75 -32.42 -0.74
N MET A 214 3.86 -33.39 -0.56
CA MET A 214 2.82 -33.35 0.48
C MET A 214 3.32 -33.69 1.90
N ARG A 215 4.60 -33.97 2.08
CA ARG A 215 5.27 -34.10 3.39
C ARG A 215 6.01 -32.83 3.81
N MET A 216 6.10 -31.83 2.93
CA MET A 216 6.71 -30.54 3.27
C MET A 216 5.86 -29.77 4.30
N PRO A 217 6.48 -28.94 5.17
CA PRO A 217 5.75 -28.04 6.06
C PRO A 217 4.82 -27.05 5.31
N ILE A 218 3.79 -26.55 6.00
CA ILE A 218 2.82 -25.62 5.39
C ILE A 218 3.48 -24.30 4.97
N CYS A 219 4.43 -23.78 5.76
CA CYS A 219 5.16 -22.56 5.44
C CYS A 219 6.09 -22.72 4.23
N THR A 220 6.69 -23.88 3.99
CA THR A 220 7.47 -24.12 2.75
C THR A 220 6.57 -24.18 1.53
N TRP A 221 5.36 -24.75 1.63
CA TRP A 221 4.34 -24.65 0.58
C TRP A 221 3.95 -23.20 0.30
N ALA A 222 3.76 -22.39 1.35
CA ALA A 222 3.43 -20.98 1.18
C ALA A 222 4.54 -20.22 0.43
N TRP A 223 5.81 -20.39 0.81
CA TRP A 223 6.94 -19.79 0.10
C TRP A 223 7.10 -20.32 -1.32
N PHE A 224 6.85 -21.61 -1.56
CA PHE A 224 6.89 -22.20 -2.90
C PHE A 224 5.82 -21.59 -3.83
N ILE A 225 4.56 -21.56 -3.38
CA ILE A 225 3.46 -20.93 -4.14
C ILE A 225 3.78 -19.46 -4.39
N THR A 226 4.23 -18.75 -3.36
CA THR A 226 4.62 -17.34 -3.45
C THR A 226 5.73 -17.13 -4.48
N SER A 227 6.74 -18.00 -4.53
CA SER A 227 7.83 -17.90 -5.50
C SER A 227 7.35 -18.11 -6.95
N CYS A 228 6.39 -19.02 -7.18
CA CYS A 228 5.77 -19.19 -8.50
C CYS A 228 4.99 -17.94 -8.93
N ILE A 229 4.26 -17.32 -8.00
CA ILE A 229 3.52 -16.08 -8.27
C ILE A 229 4.51 -14.94 -8.57
N ALA A 230 5.53 -14.77 -7.74
CA ALA A 230 6.55 -13.74 -7.88
C ALA A 230 7.29 -13.83 -9.22
N LEU A 231 7.66 -15.04 -9.66
CA LEU A 231 8.34 -15.23 -10.93
C LEU A 231 7.54 -14.65 -12.11
N LEU A 232 6.23 -14.89 -12.14
CA LEU A 232 5.36 -14.41 -13.21
C LEU A 232 5.00 -12.93 -13.04
N ALA A 233 4.86 -12.44 -11.79
CA ALA A 233 4.32 -11.11 -11.52
C ALA A 233 5.37 -10.04 -11.82
N PHE A 234 6.58 -10.24 -11.32
CA PHE A 234 7.68 -9.32 -11.55
C PHE A 234 8.18 -9.33 -12.99
N ALA A 235 7.94 -10.43 -13.74
CA ALA A 235 8.21 -10.49 -15.17
C ALA A 235 7.30 -9.56 -16.00
N VAL A 236 6.16 -9.14 -15.46
CA VAL A 236 5.25 -8.16 -16.10
C VAL A 236 5.53 -6.74 -15.61
N LEU A 237 5.82 -6.54 -14.32
CA LEU A 237 6.12 -5.20 -13.80
C LEU A 237 7.42 -4.64 -14.37
N LEU A 238 8.46 -5.47 -14.53
CA LEU A 238 9.75 -5.05 -15.06
C LEU A 238 9.62 -4.36 -16.45
N PRO A 239 9.02 -4.99 -17.48
CA PRO A 239 8.82 -4.32 -18.75
C PRO A 239 7.89 -3.11 -18.62
N ALA A 240 6.85 -3.15 -17.78
CA ALA A 240 6.00 -1.96 -17.57
C ALA A 240 6.80 -0.74 -17.09
N CYS A 241 7.69 -0.93 -16.10
CA CYS A 241 8.60 0.12 -15.64
C CYS A 241 9.58 0.57 -16.73
N ILE A 242 10.12 -0.34 -17.53
CA ILE A 242 11.00 0.00 -18.66
C ILE A 242 10.26 0.86 -19.67
N LEU A 243 9.05 0.46 -20.08
CA LEU A 243 8.21 1.23 -21.01
C LEU A 243 7.93 2.64 -20.46
N LEU A 244 7.70 2.77 -19.16
CA LEU A 244 7.44 4.06 -18.52
C LEU A 244 8.69 4.94 -18.53
N ILE A 245 9.87 4.36 -18.27
CA ILE A 245 11.15 5.07 -18.35
C ILE A 245 11.40 5.52 -19.80
N LEU A 246 11.10 4.67 -20.79
CA LEU A 246 11.26 5.01 -22.20
C LEU A 246 10.34 6.17 -22.62
N ASP A 247 9.08 6.20 -22.17
CA ASP A 247 8.19 7.33 -22.43
C ASP A 247 8.76 8.63 -21.86
N ARG A 248 9.42 8.55 -20.71
CA ARG A 248 9.98 9.70 -20.00
C ARG A 248 11.34 10.17 -20.52
N THR A 249 12.12 9.30 -21.18
CA THR A 249 13.55 9.56 -21.47
C THR A 249 13.95 9.34 -22.93
N ALA A 250 13.26 8.46 -23.65
CA ALA A 250 13.58 8.07 -25.01
C ALA A 250 12.53 8.54 -26.04
N GLY A 251 11.50 9.26 -25.60
CA GLY A 251 10.47 9.82 -26.49
C GLY A 251 9.51 8.77 -27.06
N THR A 252 9.41 7.59 -26.45
CA THR A 252 8.37 6.63 -26.82
C THR A 252 7.00 7.10 -26.34
N SER A 253 5.94 6.39 -26.71
CA SER A 253 4.58 6.79 -26.38
C SER A 253 3.68 5.58 -26.11
N PHE A 254 4.04 4.75 -25.12
CA PHE A 254 3.25 3.60 -24.71
C PHE A 254 2.02 3.99 -23.90
N PHE A 255 2.17 4.97 -22.99
CA PHE A 255 1.14 5.35 -22.02
C PHE A 255 0.57 6.75 -22.21
N ILE A 256 1.16 7.55 -23.10
CA ILE A 256 0.74 8.94 -23.34
C ILE A 256 -0.10 9.02 -24.63
N PRO A 257 -1.38 9.43 -24.56
CA PRO A 257 -2.24 9.52 -25.73
C PRO A 257 -1.97 10.79 -26.54
N SER A 258 -2.38 10.77 -27.81
CA SER A 258 -2.31 11.96 -28.68
C SER A 258 -3.20 13.08 -28.17
N GLY A 259 -2.74 14.32 -28.29
CA GLY A 259 -3.52 15.51 -27.91
C GLY A 259 -3.61 15.76 -26.40
N LEU A 260 -2.88 15.00 -25.57
CA LEU A 260 -2.85 15.24 -24.13
C LEU A 260 -2.21 16.60 -23.83
N VAL A 261 -2.92 17.45 -23.09
CA VAL A 261 -2.40 18.73 -22.57
C VAL A 261 -2.26 18.61 -21.05
N VAL A 262 -1.08 18.92 -20.52
CA VAL A 262 -0.79 18.95 -19.08
C VAL A 262 -0.12 20.28 -18.77
N SER A 263 -0.65 21.03 -17.79
CA SER A 263 -0.13 22.35 -17.39
C SER A 263 0.08 23.28 -18.60
N ASP A 264 -0.97 23.41 -19.43
CA ASP A 264 -1.00 24.21 -20.67
C ASP A 264 0.05 23.84 -21.74
N ARG A 265 0.65 22.66 -21.64
CA ARG A 265 1.61 22.13 -22.63
C ARG A 265 1.06 20.90 -23.32
N LEU A 266 0.99 20.98 -24.66
CA LEU A 266 0.73 19.82 -25.49
C LEU A 266 1.89 18.83 -25.39
N GLN A 267 1.58 17.60 -24.98
CA GLN A 267 2.57 16.54 -24.83
C GLN A 267 3.02 16.05 -26.21
N PRO A 268 4.35 15.96 -26.47
CA PRO A 268 4.90 15.61 -27.78
C PRO A 268 4.87 14.09 -28.05
N HIS A 269 3.77 13.44 -27.70
CA HIS A 269 3.57 11.99 -27.75
C HIS A 269 2.29 11.65 -28.53
N SER A 270 2.20 10.43 -29.07
CA SER A 270 1.02 9.99 -29.83
C SER A 270 0.87 8.46 -29.83
N GLY A 271 -0.37 7.98 -29.87
CA GLY A 271 -0.70 6.55 -30.00
C GLY A 271 -0.67 5.73 -28.71
N GLY A 272 -0.27 6.30 -27.58
CA GLY A 272 -0.23 5.60 -26.29
C GLY A 272 -1.59 5.47 -25.61
N SER A 273 -1.68 4.58 -24.63
CA SER A 273 -2.88 4.35 -23.83
C SER A 273 -2.58 4.37 -22.33
N PRO A 274 -3.11 5.33 -21.55
CA PRO A 274 -2.96 5.35 -20.10
C PRO A 274 -3.51 4.09 -19.41
N LEU A 275 -4.56 3.48 -19.97
CA LEU A 275 -5.16 2.26 -19.42
C LEU A 275 -4.23 1.04 -19.57
N LEU A 276 -3.31 1.04 -20.53
CA LEU A 276 -2.32 -0.02 -20.66
C LEU A 276 -1.45 -0.11 -19.40
N TRP A 277 -1.06 1.02 -18.81
CA TRP A 277 -0.35 1.02 -17.53
C TRP A 277 -1.16 0.35 -16.43
N GLN A 278 -2.45 0.67 -16.31
CA GLN A 278 -3.30 0.07 -15.29
C GLN A 278 -3.41 -1.45 -15.47
N HIS A 279 -3.58 -1.94 -16.70
CA HIS A 279 -3.59 -3.37 -16.98
C HIS A 279 -2.27 -4.03 -16.56
N LEU A 280 -1.12 -3.52 -17.02
CA LEU A 280 0.18 -4.10 -16.69
C LEU A 280 0.48 -4.03 -15.19
N PHE A 281 0.22 -2.88 -14.56
CA PHE A 281 0.46 -2.66 -13.14
C PHE A 281 -0.42 -3.56 -12.29
N TRP A 282 -1.72 -3.72 -12.59
CA TRP A 282 -2.58 -4.56 -11.76
C TRP A 282 -2.48 -6.04 -12.06
N PHE A 283 -2.12 -6.42 -13.29
CA PHE A 283 -1.76 -7.80 -13.60
C PHE A 283 -0.57 -8.26 -12.74
N PHE A 284 0.34 -7.36 -12.38
CA PHE A 284 1.31 -7.56 -11.30
C PHE A 284 0.70 -7.39 -9.91
N GLY A 285 0.03 -6.26 -9.68
CA GLY A 285 -0.26 -5.72 -8.36
C GLY A 285 -1.29 -6.52 -7.58
N HIS A 286 -2.21 -7.20 -8.26
CA HIS A 286 -3.13 -8.10 -7.58
C HIS A 286 -2.45 -9.42 -7.16
N PRO A 287 -1.67 -10.11 -8.00
CA PRO A 287 -0.77 -11.17 -7.55
C PRO A 287 0.20 -10.76 -6.43
N GLU A 288 0.72 -9.53 -6.44
CA GLU A 288 1.63 -9.02 -5.41
C GLU A 288 1.01 -9.03 -4.00
N VAL A 289 -0.28 -8.72 -3.87
CA VAL A 289 -0.91 -8.77 -2.55
C VAL A 289 -0.93 -10.20 -1.98
N TYR A 290 -0.88 -11.21 -2.84
CA TYR A 290 -0.74 -12.61 -2.41
C TYR A 290 0.70 -13.00 -2.11
N ILE A 291 1.68 -12.41 -2.79
CA ILE A 291 3.09 -12.54 -2.45
C ILE A 291 3.34 -12.01 -1.02
N ALA A 292 2.67 -10.94 -0.64
CA ALA A 292 2.74 -10.38 0.72
C ALA A 292 2.07 -11.26 1.79
N ILE A 293 0.86 -11.77 1.53
CA ILE A 293 0.04 -12.42 2.57
C ILE A 293 0.22 -13.94 2.68
N LEU A 294 0.47 -14.67 1.58
CA LEU A 294 0.55 -16.14 1.61
C LEU A 294 1.67 -16.67 2.52
N PRO A 295 2.90 -16.12 2.50
CA PRO A 295 3.93 -16.55 3.45
C PRO A 295 3.49 -16.36 4.90
N SER A 296 2.82 -15.25 5.20
CA SER A 296 2.26 -14.96 6.52
C SER A 296 1.20 -15.99 6.93
N MET A 297 0.31 -16.40 6.01
CA MET A 297 -0.66 -17.48 6.25
C MET A 297 0.03 -18.82 6.54
N GLY A 298 1.11 -19.13 5.83
CA GLY A 298 1.91 -20.33 6.06
C GLY A 298 2.61 -20.33 7.44
N ILE A 299 3.21 -19.19 7.81
CA ILE A 299 3.85 -18.98 9.11
C ILE A 299 2.83 -19.10 10.25
N VAL A 300 1.69 -18.43 10.13
CA VAL A 300 0.61 -18.47 11.12
C VAL A 300 0.07 -19.89 11.27
N SER A 301 -0.17 -20.61 10.17
CA SER A 301 -0.58 -22.01 10.20
C SER A 301 0.42 -22.89 10.95
N HIS A 302 1.72 -22.69 10.70
CA HIS A 302 2.80 -23.43 11.37
C HIS A 302 2.85 -23.13 12.88
N ILE A 303 2.76 -21.86 13.26
CA ILE A 303 2.80 -21.42 14.66
C ILE A 303 1.56 -21.88 15.42
N LEU A 304 0.38 -21.86 14.81
CA LEU A 304 -0.86 -22.34 15.42
C LEU A 304 -0.76 -23.82 15.75
N ILE A 305 -0.27 -24.67 14.83
CA ILE A 305 -0.05 -26.11 15.11
C ILE A 305 0.86 -26.29 16.33
N ASN A 306 1.97 -25.55 16.39
CA ASN A 306 2.91 -25.63 17.51
C ASN A 306 2.26 -25.17 18.84
N SER A 307 1.49 -24.09 18.79
CA SER A 307 0.90 -23.46 19.97
C SER A 307 -0.27 -24.29 20.52
N MET A 308 -1.07 -24.90 19.63
CA MET A 308 -2.18 -25.79 20.00
C MET A 308 -1.72 -27.19 20.41
N ARG A 309 -0.48 -27.59 20.06
CA ARG A 309 0.06 -28.94 20.28
C ARG A 309 -0.80 -30.05 19.68
N LYS A 310 -1.50 -29.74 18.59
CA LYS A 310 -2.33 -30.67 17.81
C LYS A 310 -2.31 -30.28 16.34
N PRO A 311 -2.56 -31.22 15.41
CA PRO A 311 -2.66 -30.90 13.99
C PRO A 311 -3.84 -29.97 13.70
N LEU A 312 -3.76 -29.23 12.59
CA LEU A 312 -4.93 -28.55 12.01
C LEU A 312 -5.97 -29.59 11.59
N LEU A 313 -7.24 -29.19 11.54
CA LEU A 313 -8.34 -30.01 11.00
C LEU A 313 -7.99 -30.60 9.62
N SER A 314 -7.34 -29.82 8.76
CA SER A 314 -6.74 -30.35 7.53
C SER A 314 -5.62 -29.47 6.99
N ALA A 315 -4.37 -29.91 7.15
CA ALA A 315 -3.21 -29.25 6.54
C ALA A 315 -3.25 -29.31 5.00
N ARG A 316 -3.79 -30.40 4.43
CA ARG A 316 -3.87 -30.56 2.96
C ARG A 316 -4.83 -29.56 2.34
N VAL A 317 -5.98 -29.32 2.98
CA VAL A 317 -6.95 -28.34 2.47
C VAL A 317 -6.37 -26.93 2.55
N ILE A 318 -5.61 -26.58 3.60
CA ILE A 318 -4.86 -25.30 3.64
C ILE A 318 -3.93 -25.16 2.43
N ILE A 319 -3.16 -26.21 2.10
CA ILE A 319 -2.25 -26.20 0.94
C ILE A 319 -3.04 -25.99 -0.36
N TYR A 320 -4.12 -26.74 -0.58
CA TYR A 320 -4.95 -26.59 -1.78
C TYR A 320 -5.61 -25.21 -1.86
N SER A 321 -6.07 -24.65 -0.73
CA SER A 321 -6.62 -23.30 -0.70
C SER A 321 -5.58 -22.24 -1.07
N MET A 322 -4.34 -22.35 -0.58
CA MET A 322 -3.25 -21.46 -0.98
C MET A 322 -2.91 -21.61 -2.47
N MET A 323 -2.92 -22.84 -3.01
CA MET A 323 -2.71 -23.08 -4.45
C MET A 323 -3.84 -22.46 -5.29
N SER A 324 -5.11 -22.61 -4.86
CA SER A 324 -6.25 -21.99 -5.52
C SER A 324 -6.17 -20.47 -5.49
N ILE A 325 -5.78 -19.87 -4.37
CA ILE A 325 -5.53 -18.41 -4.28
C ILE A 325 -4.42 -18.01 -5.24
N GLY A 326 -3.30 -18.74 -5.26
CA GLY A 326 -2.18 -18.46 -6.17
C GLY A 326 -2.59 -18.53 -7.64
N PHE A 327 -3.42 -19.49 -8.04
CA PHE A 327 -3.96 -19.57 -9.39
C PHE A 327 -4.96 -18.45 -9.70
N LEU A 328 -5.94 -18.24 -8.84
CA LEU A 328 -7.00 -17.23 -9.05
C LEU A 328 -6.46 -15.80 -9.04
N SER A 329 -5.33 -15.54 -8.38
CA SER A 329 -4.71 -14.22 -8.32
C SER A 329 -4.47 -13.57 -9.69
N TRP A 330 -4.33 -14.38 -10.74
CA TRP A 330 -4.11 -13.96 -12.13
C TRP A 330 -5.38 -13.63 -12.90
N MET A 331 -6.56 -13.87 -12.32
CA MET A 331 -7.84 -13.78 -13.03
C MET A 331 -8.71 -12.61 -12.56
N VAL A 332 -8.20 -11.77 -11.67
CA VAL A 332 -9.03 -10.85 -10.87
C VAL A 332 -8.56 -9.40 -10.90
N TRP A 333 -7.41 -9.10 -11.52
CA TRP A 333 -6.79 -7.78 -11.46
C TRP A 333 -7.71 -6.64 -11.93
N GLY A 334 -8.64 -6.93 -12.85
CA GLY A 334 -9.59 -5.97 -13.39
C GLY A 334 -10.51 -5.34 -12.35
N HIS A 335 -10.66 -5.91 -11.15
CA HIS A 335 -11.44 -5.25 -10.09
C HIS A 335 -10.84 -3.94 -9.60
N HIS A 336 -9.54 -3.72 -9.79
CA HIS A 336 -8.91 -2.44 -9.46
C HIS A 336 -9.22 -1.35 -10.50
N MET A 337 -9.90 -1.73 -11.57
CA MET A 337 -10.18 -0.92 -12.74
C MET A 337 -11.69 -0.76 -12.99
N PHE A 338 -12.57 -1.12 -12.04
CA PHE A 338 -14.02 -1.01 -12.24
C PHE A 338 -14.49 0.40 -12.62
N VAL A 339 -13.80 1.45 -12.14
CA VAL A 339 -14.08 2.85 -12.45
C VAL A 339 -13.15 3.41 -13.54
N SER A 340 -12.55 2.55 -14.37
CA SER A 340 -11.68 2.96 -15.49
C SER A 340 -12.43 3.24 -16.79
N GLY A 341 -13.77 3.18 -16.79
CA GLY A 341 -14.60 3.23 -17.99
C GLY A 341 -14.70 1.88 -18.75
N MET A 342 -14.36 0.77 -18.09
CA MET A 342 -14.48 -0.56 -18.70
C MET A 342 -15.95 -0.94 -19.00
N ASN A 343 -16.14 -1.81 -19.99
CA ASN A 343 -17.46 -2.34 -20.32
C ASN A 343 -18.08 -3.03 -19.08
N PRO A 344 -19.36 -2.75 -18.73
CA PRO A 344 -20.02 -3.36 -17.57
C PRO A 344 -19.99 -4.89 -17.55
N PHE A 345 -20.04 -5.55 -18.72
CA PHE A 345 -19.90 -6.99 -18.83
C PHE A 345 -18.51 -7.47 -18.40
N SER A 346 -17.45 -6.74 -18.79
CA SER A 346 -16.09 -7.02 -18.33
C SER A 346 -15.96 -6.84 -16.81
N SER A 347 -16.60 -5.82 -16.22
CA SER A 347 -16.64 -5.64 -14.77
C SER A 347 -17.26 -6.84 -14.06
N LEU A 348 -18.35 -7.40 -14.58
CA LEU A 348 -18.97 -8.61 -14.03
C LEU A 348 -18.05 -9.83 -14.16
N LEU A 349 -17.35 -9.98 -15.30
CA LEU A 349 -16.40 -11.07 -15.52
C LEU A 349 -15.20 -11.03 -14.57
N PHE A 350 -14.76 -9.86 -14.10
CA PHE A 350 -13.73 -9.74 -13.07
C PHE A 350 -14.30 -9.83 -11.64
N SER A 351 -15.55 -9.41 -11.42
CA SER A 351 -16.21 -9.51 -10.11
C SER A 351 -16.41 -10.97 -9.68
N PHE A 352 -16.89 -11.83 -10.58
CA PHE A 352 -17.14 -13.24 -10.27
C PHE A 352 -15.91 -14.02 -9.74
N PRO A 353 -14.75 -14.03 -10.42
CA PRO A 353 -13.55 -14.68 -9.89
C PRO A 353 -13.01 -13.97 -8.64
N THR A 354 -13.22 -12.65 -8.50
CA THR A 354 -12.85 -11.91 -7.29
C THR A 354 -13.68 -12.38 -6.08
N LEU A 355 -14.98 -12.60 -6.25
CA LEU A 355 -15.80 -13.19 -5.19
C LEU A 355 -15.41 -14.64 -4.93
N THR A 356 -15.06 -15.39 -5.98
CA THR A 356 -14.64 -16.80 -5.89
C THR A 356 -13.37 -16.97 -5.06
N ILE A 357 -12.40 -16.04 -5.13
CA ILE A 357 -11.16 -16.13 -4.35
C ILE A 357 -11.39 -16.07 -2.83
N THR A 358 -12.54 -15.52 -2.40
CA THR A 358 -12.92 -15.49 -0.98
C THR A 358 -13.26 -16.87 -0.43
N ILE A 359 -13.65 -17.83 -1.28
CA ILE A 359 -13.98 -19.21 -0.88
C ILE A 359 -12.76 -19.92 -0.27
N PRO A 360 -11.61 -20.07 -0.97
CA PRO A 360 -10.43 -20.71 -0.37
C PRO A 360 -9.93 -19.96 0.87
N ALA A 361 -9.98 -18.62 0.88
CA ALA A 361 -9.61 -17.83 2.05
C ALA A 361 -10.53 -18.09 3.27
N THR A 362 -11.84 -18.23 3.02
CA THR A 362 -12.83 -18.57 4.05
C THR A 362 -12.61 -19.99 4.57
N ILE A 363 -12.36 -20.96 3.69
CA ILE A 363 -12.05 -22.34 4.08
C ILE A 363 -10.82 -22.37 5.00
N MET A 364 -9.76 -21.63 4.66
CA MET A 364 -8.57 -21.53 5.52
C MET A 364 -8.89 -20.97 6.89
N THR A 365 -9.68 -19.89 6.92
CA THR A 365 -10.12 -19.25 8.17
C THR A 365 -10.93 -20.21 9.04
N LEU A 366 -11.88 -20.93 8.46
CA LEU A 366 -12.69 -21.92 9.16
C LEU A 366 -11.85 -23.09 9.66
N ILE A 367 -10.83 -23.53 8.91
CA ILE A 367 -9.89 -24.55 9.38
C ILE A 367 -9.09 -24.03 10.56
N TRP A 368 -8.58 -22.79 10.56
CA TRP A 368 -7.87 -22.24 11.71
C TRP A 368 -8.79 -22.17 12.94
N LEU A 369 -9.99 -21.58 12.81
CA LEU A 369 -10.95 -21.44 13.90
C LEU A 369 -11.42 -22.79 14.44
N GLY A 370 -11.80 -23.71 13.55
CA GLY A 370 -12.21 -25.05 13.94
C GLY A 370 -11.07 -25.86 14.56
N SER A 371 -9.82 -25.62 14.16
CA SER A 371 -8.66 -26.21 14.82
C SER A 371 -8.46 -25.64 16.22
N LEU A 372 -8.78 -24.37 16.48
CA LEU A 372 -8.69 -23.80 17.82
C LEU A 372 -9.71 -24.40 18.79
N TYR A 373 -10.86 -24.87 18.30
CA TYR A 373 -11.88 -25.48 19.14
C TYR A 373 -11.33 -26.69 19.92
N GLY A 374 -11.53 -26.67 21.25
CA GLY A 374 -11.03 -27.70 22.17
C GLY A 374 -9.50 -27.82 22.25
N ALA A 375 -8.73 -26.86 21.70
CA ALA A 375 -7.28 -26.84 21.84
C ALA A 375 -6.86 -26.21 23.18
N ASN A 376 -5.87 -26.80 23.86
CA ASN A 376 -5.19 -26.16 24.97
C ASN A 376 -4.02 -25.32 24.44
N ILE A 377 -4.33 -24.10 24.00
CA ILE A 377 -3.36 -23.21 23.35
C ILE A 377 -2.36 -22.64 24.35
N ARG A 378 -1.08 -22.72 24.01
CA ARG A 378 -0.01 -22.02 24.74
C ARG A 378 0.00 -20.55 24.34
N ILE A 379 -0.59 -19.70 25.17
CA ILE A 379 -0.62 -18.25 24.95
C ILE A 379 0.75 -17.64 25.25
N ASN A 380 1.44 -17.27 24.17
CA ASN A 380 2.64 -16.44 24.14
C ASN A 380 2.55 -15.40 23.01
N ALA A 381 3.52 -14.48 22.93
CA ALA A 381 3.53 -13.39 21.95
C ALA A 381 3.37 -13.89 20.50
N ALA A 382 4.07 -14.96 20.10
CA ALA A 382 3.95 -15.53 18.76
C ALA A 382 2.53 -16.03 18.47
N SER A 383 1.91 -16.74 19.42
CA SER A 383 0.53 -17.22 19.30
C SER A 383 -0.50 -16.08 19.31
N LEU A 384 -0.28 -15.01 20.08
CA LEU A 384 -1.14 -13.84 20.11
C LEU A 384 -1.14 -13.12 18.77
N PHE A 385 0.04 -12.87 18.19
CA PHE A 385 0.13 -12.31 16.83
C PHE A 385 -0.46 -13.25 15.77
N ALA A 386 -0.35 -14.57 15.93
CA ALA A 386 -1.02 -15.54 15.04
C ALA A 386 -2.55 -15.48 15.15
N LEU A 387 -3.11 -15.30 16.35
CA LEU A 387 -4.55 -15.08 16.55
C LEU A 387 -5.00 -13.71 16.03
N GLY A 388 -4.18 -12.68 16.26
CA GLY A 388 -4.41 -11.33 15.75
C GLY A 388 -4.39 -11.29 14.22
N PHE A 389 -3.53 -12.09 13.57
CA PHE A 389 -3.57 -12.29 12.12
C PHE A 389 -4.95 -12.73 11.66
N ILE A 390 -5.52 -13.77 12.29
CA ILE A 390 -6.86 -14.28 11.94
C ILE A 390 -7.90 -13.17 12.11
N SER A 391 -7.83 -12.42 13.22
CA SER A 391 -8.74 -11.29 13.48
C SER A 391 -8.68 -10.23 12.39
N MET A 392 -7.47 -9.74 12.06
CA MET A 392 -7.27 -8.71 11.05
C MET A 392 -7.66 -9.19 9.66
N PHE A 393 -7.33 -10.44 9.34
CA PHE A 393 -7.67 -11.06 8.06
C PHE A 393 -9.19 -11.20 7.88
N VAL A 394 -9.93 -11.59 8.93
CA VAL A 394 -11.40 -11.66 8.88
C VAL A 394 -12.01 -10.26 8.74
N SER A 395 -11.63 -9.31 9.60
CA SER A 395 -12.17 -7.94 9.55
C SER A 395 -11.89 -7.26 8.20
N GLY A 396 -10.66 -7.36 7.70
CA GLY A 396 -10.29 -6.85 6.38
C GLY A 396 -10.94 -7.63 5.23
N GLY A 397 -11.04 -8.96 5.33
CA GLY A 397 -11.66 -9.80 4.31
C GLY A 397 -13.14 -9.49 4.09
N VAL A 398 -13.89 -9.27 5.17
CA VAL A 398 -15.32 -8.90 5.10
C VAL A 398 -15.50 -7.58 4.35
N SER A 399 -14.68 -6.56 4.64
CA SER A 399 -14.75 -5.29 3.91
C SER A 399 -14.42 -5.43 2.41
N GLY A 400 -13.56 -6.38 2.04
CA GLY A 400 -13.19 -6.65 0.64
C GLY A 400 -14.34 -7.20 -0.20
N PHE A 401 -15.29 -7.89 0.42
CA PHE A 401 -16.47 -8.41 -0.28
C PHE A 401 -17.30 -7.29 -0.92
N PHE A 402 -17.39 -6.13 -0.26
CA PHE A 402 -18.08 -4.95 -0.81
C PHE A 402 -17.34 -4.39 -2.02
N LEU A 403 -16.01 -4.32 -1.97
CA LEU A 403 -15.18 -3.80 -3.06
C LEU A 403 -15.11 -4.76 -4.26
N ALA A 404 -15.40 -6.04 -4.07
CA ALA A 404 -15.47 -7.02 -5.15
C ALA A 404 -16.72 -6.84 -6.04
N GLN A 405 -17.69 -6.02 -5.63
CA GLN A 405 -18.94 -5.79 -6.35
C GLN A 405 -18.89 -4.44 -7.09
N PRO A 406 -18.95 -4.40 -8.44
CA PRO A 406 -18.82 -3.17 -9.21
C PRO A 406 -19.83 -2.08 -8.81
N SER A 407 -21.07 -2.46 -8.50
CA SER A 407 -22.14 -1.52 -8.11
C SER A 407 -21.84 -0.78 -6.80
N ILE A 408 -21.17 -1.44 -5.86
CA ILE A 408 -20.77 -0.84 -4.58
C ILE A 408 -19.41 -0.15 -4.74
N ASP A 409 -18.48 -0.74 -5.49
CA ASP A 409 -17.17 -0.13 -5.71
C ASP A 409 -17.30 1.24 -6.36
N ILE A 410 -18.26 1.49 -7.26
CA ILE A 410 -18.48 2.84 -7.85
C ILE A 410 -18.52 3.96 -6.79
N VAL A 411 -19.12 3.72 -5.62
CA VAL A 411 -19.23 4.73 -4.55
C VAL A 411 -18.08 4.68 -3.55
N LEU A 412 -17.46 3.51 -3.36
CA LEU A 412 -16.36 3.33 -2.40
C LEU A 412 -14.98 3.50 -3.05
N HIS A 413 -14.90 3.49 -4.38
CA HIS A 413 -13.66 3.51 -5.13
C HIS A 413 -12.87 4.76 -4.78
N ALA A 414 -11.59 4.57 -4.48
CA ALA A 414 -10.68 5.64 -4.07
C ALA A 414 -11.12 6.46 -2.83
N THR A 415 -12.04 5.95 -2.01
CA THR A 415 -12.31 6.51 -0.69
C THR A 415 -11.38 5.94 0.38
N TYR A 416 -11.46 6.47 1.60
CA TYR A 416 -10.81 5.87 2.78
C TYR A 416 -11.29 4.44 3.08
N PHE A 417 -12.41 3.98 2.51
CA PHE A 417 -12.88 2.60 2.69
C PHE A 417 -11.87 1.62 2.09
N VAL A 418 -11.38 1.90 0.89
CA VAL A 418 -10.33 1.10 0.24
C VAL A 418 -9.04 1.13 1.07
N VAL A 419 -8.71 2.28 1.65
CA VAL A 419 -7.52 2.42 2.50
C VAL A 419 -7.67 1.57 3.76
N GLY A 420 -8.81 1.63 4.45
CA GLY A 420 -9.11 0.82 5.63
C GLY A 420 -9.08 -0.68 5.33
N HIS A 421 -9.77 -1.10 4.27
CA HIS A 421 -9.82 -2.49 3.82
C HIS A 421 -8.41 -3.05 3.58
N PHE A 422 -7.65 -2.36 2.73
CA PHE A 422 -6.34 -2.80 2.29
C PHE A 422 -5.33 -2.84 3.44
N HIS A 423 -5.37 -1.86 4.34
CA HIS A 423 -4.50 -1.86 5.51
C HIS A 423 -4.87 -2.96 6.51
N MET A 424 -6.15 -3.32 6.69
CA MET A 424 -6.51 -4.42 7.57
C MET A 424 -6.04 -5.77 7.02
N VAL A 425 -6.36 -6.08 5.76
CA VAL A 425 -6.12 -7.42 5.19
C VAL A 425 -4.70 -7.64 4.67
N MET A 426 -4.13 -6.66 3.96
CA MET A 426 -2.85 -6.84 3.28
C MET A 426 -1.73 -6.23 4.12
N GLY A 427 -1.90 -4.99 4.57
CA GLY A 427 -0.90 -4.31 5.39
C GLY A 427 -0.69 -5.00 6.73
N VAL A 428 -1.67 -4.90 7.61
CA VAL A 428 -1.53 -5.26 9.02
C VAL A 428 -1.62 -6.76 9.25
N ALA A 429 -2.52 -7.50 8.60
CA ALA A 429 -2.50 -8.96 8.77
C ALA A 429 -1.15 -9.57 8.36
N SER A 430 -0.55 -9.18 7.23
CA SER A 430 0.80 -9.63 6.86
C SER A 430 1.85 -9.27 7.92
N ILE A 431 1.81 -8.03 8.45
CA ILE A 431 2.72 -7.62 9.54
C ILE A 431 2.51 -8.44 10.81
N TYR A 432 1.28 -8.84 11.15
CA TYR A 432 1.00 -9.76 12.26
C TYR A 432 1.64 -11.13 12.00
N GLY A 433 1.60 -11.63 10.77
CA GLY A 433 2.34 -12.83 10.38
C GLY A 433 3.86 -12.65 10.53
N VAL A 434 4.39 -11.48 10.16
CA VAL A 434 5.81 -11.14 10.34
C VAL A 434 6.19 -11.11 11.82
N PHE A 435 5.39 -10.48 12.67
CA PHE A 435 5.63 -10.45 14.12
C PHE A 435 5.50 -11.83 14.75
N ALA A 436 4.49 -12.62 14.39
CA ALA A 436 4.35 -13.99 14.84
C ALA A 436 5.61 -14.82 14.51
N GLY A 437 6.05 -14.77 13.25
CA GLY A 437 7.28 -15.43 12.80
C GLY A 437 8.54 -14.92 13.53
N THR A 438 8.62 -13.62 13.77
CA THR A 438 9.74 -13.00 14.50
C THR A 438 9.81 -13.57 15.91
N TYR A 439 8.75 -13.47 16.72
CA TYR A 439 8.77 -13.98 18.10
C TYR A 439 9.01 -15.49 18.15
N PHE A 440 8.45 -16.25 17.20
CA PHE A 440 8.60 -17.70 17.15
C PHE A 440 10.03 -18.14 16.81
N TRP A 441 10.68 -17.47 15.86
CA TRP A 441 12.00 -17.86 15.36
C TRP A 441 13.16 -16.97 15.82
N PHE A 442 12.94 -15.96 16.64
CA PHE A 442 13.99 -15.06 17.12
C PHE A 442 15.15 -15.82 17.78
N GLY A 443 14.85 -16.83 18.60
CA GLY A 443 15.87 -17.69 19.21
C GLY A 443 16.71 -18.46 18.20
N LYS A 444 16.15 -18.82 17.05
CA LYS A 444 16.90 -19.47 15.95
C LYS A 444 17.73 -18.49 15.12
N MET A 445 17.28 -17.24 14.99
CA MET A 445 18.02 -16.20 14.26
C MET A 445 19.16 -15.58 15.08
N THR A 446 19.00 -15.50 16.41
CA THR A 446 19.88 -14.73 17.29
C THR A 446 20.54 -15.54 18.42
N GLY A 447 20.05 -16.75 18.71
CA GLY A 447 20.51 -17.55 19.84
C GLY A 447 20.00 -17.09 21.21
N ARG A 448 19.10 -16.10 21.28
CA ARG A 448 18.51 -15.58 22.52
C ARG A 448 16.99 -15.53 22.42
N MET A 449 16.29 -15.66 23.55
CA MET A 449 14.83 -15.50 23.59
C MET A 449 14.46 -14.02 23.75
N MET A 450 13.35 -13.61 23.15
CA MET A 450 12.74 -12.29 23.43
C MET A 450 12.02 -12.32 24.78
N ASN A 451 11.84 -11.15 25.39
CA ASN A 451 11.05 -11.01 26.61
C ASN A 451 9.55 -11.19 26.30
N GLU A 452 8.91 -12.14 26.98
CA GLU A 452 7.52 -12.49 26.75
C GLU A 452 6.55 -11.38 27.18
N THR A 453 6.76 -10.74 28.34
CA THR A 453 5.90 -9.66 28.83
C THR A 453 5.89 -8.45 27.89
N LEU A 454 7.07 -8.03 27.41
CA LEU A 454 7.19 -6.98 26.41
C LEU A 454 6.57 -7.41 25.07
N GLY A 455 6.66 -8.70 24.74
CA GLY A 455 6.02 -9.26 23.55
C GLY A 455 4.50 -9.15 23.56
N GLN A 456 3.88 -9.45 24.71
CA GLN A 456 2.44 -9.30 24.89
C GLN A 456 2.00 -7.83 24.96
N LEU A 457 2.80 -6.96 25.58
CA LEU A 457 2.54 -5.51 25.56
C LEU A 457 2.58 -4.97 24.13
N HIS A 458 3.60 -5.36 23.35
CA HIS A 458 3.68 -5.01 21.93
C HIS A 458 2.44 -5.50 21.17
N PHE A 459 1.98 -6.73 21.41
CA PHE A 459 0.75 -7.23 20.80
C PHE A 459 -0.47 -6.36 21.10
N TRP A 460 -0.75 -6.09 22.38
CA TRP A 460 -1.99 -5.38 22.75
C TRP A 460 -2.00 -3.94 22.28
N LEU A 461 -0.87 -3.23 22.35
CA LEU A 461 -0.75 -1.88 21.82
C LEU A 461 -0.98 -1.86 20.30
N THR A 462 -0.38 -2.79 19.57
CA THR A 462 -0.57 -2.91 18.11
C THR A 462 -2.01 -3.30 17.76
N PHE A 463 -2.62 -4.21 18.52
CA PHE A 463 -3.98 -4.71 18.27
C PHE A 463 -5.03 -3.64 18.44
N ILE A 464 -5.01 -2.95 19.59
CA ILE A 464 -5.93 -1.85 19.86
C ILE A 464 -5.68 -0.71 18.87
N GLY A 465 -4.41 -0.32 18.68
CA GLY A 465 -4.04 0.77 17.78
C GLY A 465 -4.48 0.53 16.34
N THR A 466 -4.35 -0.70 15.83
CA THR A 466 -4.78 -1.06 14.48
C THR A 466 -6.28 -0.82 14.28
N TYR A 467 -7.13 -1.33 15.17
CA TYR A 467 -8.57 -1.11 15.07
C TYR A 467 -8.95 0.35 15.26
N CYS A 468 -8.30 1.07 16.18
CA CYS A 468 -8.51 2.50 16.39
C CYS A 468 -8.12 3.36 15.18
N ILE A 469 -7.25 2.89 14.29
CA ILE A 469 -6.86 3.63 13.08
C ILE A 469 -7.73 3.23 11.89
N PHE A 470 -7.80 1.93 11.59
CA PHE A 470 -8.34 1.49 10.30
C PHE A 470 -9.84 1.21 10.32
N MET A 471 -10.45 0.98 11.49
CA MET A 471 -11.91 0.91 11.56
C MET A 471 -12.56 2.27 11.25
N PRO A 472 -12.10 3.41 11.84
CA PRO A 472 -12.54 4.74 11.41
C PRO A 472 -12.37 5.04 9.93
N PHE A 473 -11.33 4.51 9.27
CA PHE A 473 -11.13 4.71 7.82
C PHE A 473 -12.25 4.10 6.98
N HIS A 474 -12.82 2.97 7.40
CA HIS A 474 -14.00 2.41 6.73
C HIS A 474 -15.17 3.39 6.82
N TYR A 475 -15.44 3.95 8.01
CA TYR A 475 -16.50 4.95 8.19
C TYR A 475 -16.25 6.22 7.38
N LEU A 476 -15.03 6.75 7.39
CA LEU A 476 -14.65 7.92 6.57
C LEU A 476 -14.92 7.68 5.09
N GLY A 477 -14.63 6.48 4.59
CA GLY A 477 -14.93 6.12 3.22
C GLY A 477 -16.41 5.98 2.91
N LEU A 478 -17.19 5.40 3.84
CA LEU A 478 -18.65 5.29 3.70
C LEU A 478 -19.35 6.65 3.61
N VAL A 479 -18.82 7.67 4.29
CA VAL A 479 -19.35 9.05 4.21
C VAL A 479 -18.72 9.87 3.07
N GLY A 480 -17.95 9.24 2.18
CA GLY A 480 -17.47 9.85 0.92
C GLY A 480 -16.11 10.52 0.99
N ASN A 481 -15.33 10.38 2.07
CA ASN A 481 -13.98 10.96 2.10
C ASN A 481 -13.05 10.22 1.13
N VAL A 482 -12.51 10.97 0.18
CA VAL A 482 -11.58 10.51 -0.85
C VAL A 482 -10.14 10.46 -0.33
N ARG A 483 -9.39 9.43 -0.74
CA ARG A 483 -7.97 9.26 -0.37
C ARG A 483 -7.08 10.24 -1.14
N ARG A 484 -5.85 10.48 -0.65
CA ARG A 484 -4.80 11.33 -1.29
C ARG A 484 -5.13 12.83 -1.33
N TYR A 485 -6.00 13.31 -0.43
CA TYR A 485 -6.18 14.73 -0.18
C TYR A 485 -5.30 15.14 1.00
N SER A 486 -4.59 16.26 0.87
CA SER A 486 -3.71 16.81 1.91
C SER A 486 -4.49 17.48 3.05
N SER A 487 -5.74 17.86 2.79
CA SER A 487 -6.67 18.38 3.78
C SER A 487 -8.07 17.83 3.49
N PHE A 488 -8.82 17.53 4.55
CA PHE A 488 -10.25 17.30 4.42
C PHE A 488 -10.96 18.63 4.20
N VAL A 489 -12.10 18.60 3.52
CA VAL A 489 -13.01 19.76 3.42
C VAL A 489 -13.77 19.87 4.75
N ASP A 490 -13.03 20.03 5.84
CA ASP A 490 -13.56 20.36 7.16
C ASP A 490 -13.84 21.86 7.28
N ASP A 491 -13.67 22.62 6.19
CA ASP A 491 -13.94 24.06 6.12
C ASP A 491 -15.34 24.37 6.65
N LEU A 492 -16.36 23.55 6.36
CA LEU A 492 -17.71 23.80 6.88
C LEU A 492 -17.76 23.72 8.42
N ILE A 493 -17.16 22.70 9.03
CA ILE A 493 -17.17 22.51 10.48
C ILE A 493 -16.26 23.54 11.15
N TYR A 494 -15.06 23.72 10.62
CA TYR A 494 -14.10 24.69 11.10
C TYR A 494 -14.66 26.11 11.00
N SER A 495 -15.16 26.53 9.84
CA SER A 495 -15.75 27.86 9.64
C SER A 495 -16.99 28.07 10.50
N ARG A 496 -17.79 27.02 10.75
CA ARG A 496 -18.95 27.11 11.66
C ARG A 496 -18.56 27.44 13.11
N TYR A 497 -17.47 26.87 13.62
CA TYR A 497 -17.08 26.99 15.04
C TYR A 497 -15.93 27.98 15.30
N LYS A 498 -15.07 28.23 14.31
CA LYS A 498 -13.84 29.03 14.42
C LYS A 498 -13.65 30.05 13.30
N GLY A 499 -14.55 30.09 12.31
CA GLY A 499 -14.52 31.11 11.26
C GLY A 499 -14.75 32.51 11.83
N ALA A 500 -14.22 33.53 11.14
CA ALA A 500 -14.53 34.91 11.48
C ALA A 500 -16.06 35.14 11.38
N PRO A 501 -16.67 35.96 12.27
CA PRO A 501 -18.06 36.33 12.13
C PRO A 501 -18.31 36.93 10.74
N ALA A 502 -19.31 36.41 10.02
CA ALA A 502 -19.67 36.96 8.72
C ALA A 502 -20.28 38.37 8.89
N PRO A 503 -19.90 39.36 8.07
CA PRO A 503 -20.66 40.60 7.96
C PRO A 503 -22.06 40.29 7.37
N GLU A 504 -22.98 41.26 7.43
CA GLU A 504 -24.35 41.05 6.92
C GLU A 504 -24.37 40.69 5.43
N ASN A 505 -23.55 41.38 4.62
CA ASN A 505 -23.44 41.17 3.19
C ASN A 505 -21.97 41.11 2.75
N PRO A 506 -21.28 39.96 2.92
CA PRO A 506 -19.87 39.82 2.56
C PRO A 506 -19.62 39.83 1.05
N TRP A 507 -20.65 39.60 0.25
CA TRP A 507 -20.55 39.38 -1.19
C TRP A 507 -21.11 40.53 -2.02
N ASN A 508 -21.58 41.59 -1.37
CA ASN A 508 -22.32 42.68 -2.03
C ASN A 508 -23.49 42.15 -2.87
N GLY A 509 -24.15 41.08 -2.39
CA GLY A 509 -25.33 40.52 -3.06
C GLY A 509 -26.51 41.49 -2.95
N THR A 510 -27.24 41.65 -4.05
CA THR A 510 -28.31 42.65 -4.19
C THR A 510 -29.70 42.17 -3.77
N THR A 511 -29.85 40.87 -3.49
CA THR A 511 -31.10 40.21 -3.09
C THR A 511 -31.39 40.33 -1.58
N LEU A 512 -32.65 40.17 -1.19
CA LEU A 512 -33.14 40.43 0.18
C LEU A 512 -32.51 39.57 1.28
N GLU A 513 -32.01 38.37 0.98
CA GLU A 513 -31.33 37.54 1.98
C GLU A 513 -30.05 38.19 2.51
N TRP A 514 -29.49 39.14 1.77
CA TRP A 514 -28.32 39.92 2.17
C TRP A 514 -28.67 41.29 2.77
N SER A 515 -29.96 41.60 2.97
CA SER A 515 -30.42 42.78 3.74
C SER A 515 -30.76 42.46 5.20
N VAL A 516 -30.54 41.22 5.65
CA VAL A 516 -30.73 40.77 7.03
C VAL A 516 -29.40 40.37 7.68
N PRO A 517 -29.33 40.36 9.04
CA PRO A 517 -28.12 39.92 9.75
C PRO A 517 -27.70 38.49 9.41
N SER A 518 -26.40 38.17 9.58
CA SER A 518 -25.84 36.82 9.44
C SER A 518 -25.39 36.25 10.79
N PRO A 519 -26.04 35.21 11.36
CA PRO A 519 -27.20 34.49 10.83
C PRO A 519 -28.52 35.25 10.98
N PRO A 520 -29.54 35.01 10.12
CA PRO A 520 -30.83 35.69 10.20
C PRO A 520 -31.55 35.44 11.54
N PRO A 521 -32.27 36.44 12.09
CA PRO A 521 -33.10 36.25 13.26
C PRO A 521 -34.33 35.40 12.92
N TRP A 522 -35.01 34.83 13.93
CA TRP A 522 -36.15 33.93 13.76
C TRP A 522 -37.32 34.51 12.93
N ASN A 523 -37.46 35.83 12.91
CA ASN A 523 -38.50 36.55 12.19
C ASN A 523 -37.98 37.31 10.96
N ASN A 524 -36.79 36.95 10.46
CA ASN A 524 -36.10 37.52 9.29
C ASN A 524 -35.99 39.07 9.35
N PHE A 525 -37.02 39.77 8.90
CA PHE A 525 -37.08 41.24 8.76
C PHE A 525 -37.64 41.97 9.99
N GLY A 526 -37.65 41.34 11.17
CA GLY A 526 -38.04 42.01 12.42
C GLY A 526 -39.50 42.46 12.48
N GLY A 527 -40.40 41.81 11.72
CA GLY A 527 -41.82 42.18 11.63
C GLY A 527 -42.15 43.31 10.65
N LYS A 528 -41.16 43.83 9.90
CA LYS A 528 -41.38 44.76 8.80
C LYS A 528 -41.38 44.01 7.48
N HIS A 529 -42.37 44.27 6.63
CA HIS A 529 -42.38 43.71 5.28
C HIS A 529 -41.49 44.58 4.39
N PRO A 530 -40.45 44.02 3.73
CA PRO A 530 -39.59 44.81 2.84
C PRO A 530 -40.40 45.33 1.65
N VAL A 531 -40.03 46.51 1.16
CA VAL A 531 -40.57 47.14 -0.05
C VAL A 531 -39.48 47.07 -1.10
N ILE A 532 -39.84 46.66 -2.32
CA ILE A 532 -38.90 46.40 -3.41
C ILE A 532 -38.91 47.57 -4.38
N TYR A 533 -37.73 48.10 -4.68
CA TYR A 533 -37.53 49.24 -5.57
C TYR A 533 -36.70 48.88 -6.80
N HIS A 534 -35.84 47.86 -6.69
CA HIS A 534 -34.86 47.50 -7.72
C HIS A 534 -34.97 46.03 -8.15
N ASP A 535 -34.42 45.70 -9.31
CA ASP A 535 -34.27 44.30 -9.74
C ASP A 535 -33.22 43.57 -8.86
N PRO A 536 -33.36 42.24 -8.67
CA PRO A 536 -32.50 41.46 -7.76
C PRO A 536 -31.02 41.37 -8.19
N TYR A 537 -30.62 41.90 -9.34
CA TYR A 537 -29.24 41.85 -9.88
C TYR A 537 -28.76 43.22 -10.42
N GLN A 538 -29.11 44.32 -9.74
CA GLN A 538 -28.70 45.66 -10.16
C GLN A 538 -27.28 46.03 -9.71
N TYR A 539 -26.32 45.70 -10.57
CA TYR A 539 -24.92 46.10 -10.48
C TYR A 539 -24.61 47.22 -11.49
N ASP A 540 -23.53 47.97 -11.26
CA ASP A 540 -23.02 49.09 -12.08
C ASP A 540 -24.06 50.21 -12.32
N VAL A 541 -24.85 50.52 -11.30
CA VAL A 541 -25.86 51.58 -11.40
C VAL A 541 -25.22 52.96 -11.27
N LYS A 542 -25.25 53.73 -12.36
CA LYS A 542 -24.75 55.12 -12.40
C LYS A 542 -25.41 55.99 -11.33
N GLY A 543 -24.60 56.56 -10.44
CA GLY A 543 -25.04 57.47 -9.37
C GLY A 543 -25.25 56.80 -8.01
N SER A 544 -25.08 55.48 -7.90
CA SER A 544 -25.06 54.80 -6.61
C SER A 544 -23.73 55.04 -5.86
N LYS A 545 -23.74 54.86 -4.53
CA LYS A 545 -22.54 55.03 -3.69
C LYS A 545 -21.52 53.89 -3.82
N GLY A 546 -21.81 52.87 -4.64
CA GLY A 546 -20.97 51.69 -4.86
C GLY A 546 -21.16 51.14 -6.28
N ASP A 547 -20.83 49.87 -6.48
CA ASP A 547 -21.02 49.14 -7.73
C ASP A 547 -22.33 48.34 -7.78
N TYR A 548 -23.20 48.49 -6.76
CA TYR A 548 -24.48 47.80 -6.66
C TYR A 548 -25.52 48.62 -5.89
N ILE A 549 -26.80 48.30 -6.07
CA ILE A 549 -27.92 48.83 -5.27
C ILE A 549 -28.73 47.65 -4.72
N MET A 550 -29.05 47.66 -3.42
CA MET A 550 -29.88 46.63 -2.81
C MET A 550 -31.33 46.71 -3.31
N GLN A 551 -31.95 45.55 -3.47
CA GLN A 551 -33.33 45.41 -3.94
C GLN A 551 -34.36 46.24 -3.13
N ASP A 552 -34.12 46.42 -1.83
CA ASP A 552 -34.96 47.17 -0.88
C ASP A 552 -34.43 48.58 -0.56
N SER A 553 -33.37 49.05 -1.23
CA SER A 553 -32.94 50.44 -1.12
C SER A 553 -33.97 51.35 -1.78
N PRO A 554 -34.53 52.34 -1.08
CA PRO A 554 -35.41 53.31 -1.70
C PRO A 554 -34.66 54.06 -2.82
N GLU A 555 -35.36 54.34 -3.93
CA GLU A 555 -34.83 55.24 -4.96
C GLU A 555 -34.39 56.55 -4.30
N SER A 556 -33.16 57.00 -4.59
CA SER A 556 -32.71 58.30 -4.06
C SER A 556 -33.64 59.38 -4.58
N SER A 557 -34.45 59.99 -3.70
CA SER A 557 -35.23 61.17 -4.05
C SER A 557 -34.27 62.24 -4.54
N ALA A 558 -34.29 62.49 -5.85
CA ALA A 558 -33.52 63.55 -6.48
C ALA A 558 -33.81 64.85 -5.74
N GLY A 559 -32.77 65.42 -5.13
CA GLY A 559 -32.74 66.84 -4.82
C GLY A 559 -32.37 67.62 -6.06
#